data_AF-A0AAV5XPQ7-F1
#
_entry.id   AF-A0AAV5XPQ7-F1
#
_cell.length_a   1.000
_cell.length_b   1.000
_cell.length_c   1.000
_cell.angle_alpha   90.00
_cell.angle_beta   90.00
_cell.angle_gamma   90.00
#
_symmetry.space_group_name_H-M   'P 1'
#
loop_
_entity.id
_entity.type
_entity.pdbx_description
1 polymer ?
#
loop_
_entity_poly.entity_id
_entity_poly.type
_entity_poly.pdbx_seq_one_letter_code
_entity_poly.pdbx_strand_id
1 'polypeptide(L)'
;MKRFVVNRYDRIVFPFNFFPELDFSVFETIEQFAALIKRDFEEKAPTETDIVSRVEARAYRGRYEVLRDLALNLFWVNRYAMTMYEKRPTRWRDVPRHRDDVFLPVFKPWDGSELAAAIESGYRALPPTWDEGTENKVFRILFDVFRHKKGAGAELPAIKPTVSEILANPQNLTYHLLAYDPDYPGYGHDDIIEWTHPVPELEATMRQAMVLHNQYRWDRARTRLTEVGKLHDDDFVVVFHPRNEDVLEFIRRVKAPRRARPRRPAAAESRKPVRPYPPMMVPARFTVMPRIEAIAVYKGERPCTNDDLIRNAAYCWSPMTADEILHKTGIEQRLYTELDLDEMALLAARRALAHSGRQPEEIGAVLFCSCTSVKMMPSLATWLSGQLGMFQTHASCDLVAACAGLPYGLAEAVRLLQEVERPVLVVCGEKFSDKIGTVRTSRMIFGDGAAALVVGPAPADAQTDVEVLQTYASGPMSEVDSIIWPNPDFDNNITVYGPEVKALVKRYLVQMLDELRALPSPEGGAGSLLDAVDLIVPHQANKTMVVNIAKGAGVAPERLYFNIERVGNTSSASIPIAIHDAVVEGVITRPMRIFAPGFGAGAVGGYAVLKIDPAVVAR
;
A
#
# COMPACT_ATOMS: atom_id res chain seq x y z
N MET A 1 4.46 -10.07 5.53
CA MET A 1 3.38 -9.06 5.65
C MET A 1 3.93 -7.86 6.38
N LYS A 2 3.47 -6.67 6.03
CA LYS A 2 3.99 -5.40 6.57
C LYS A 2 2.96 -4.78 7.51
N ARG A 3 2.75 -5.43 8.67
CA ARG A 3 1.76 -4.98 9.65
C ARG A 3 2.18 -3.65 10.27
N PHE A 4 1.21 -2.78 10.54
CA PHE A 4 1.43 -1.66 11.44
C PHE A 4 1.42 -2.13 12.90
N VAL A 5 1.93 -1.28 13.78
CA VAL A 5 1.83 -1.45 15.23
C VAL A 5 1.19 -0.22 15.84
N VAL A 6 0.64 -0.38 17.03
CA VAL A 6 0.14 0.72 17.84
C VAL A 6 1.13 0.93 18.97
N ASN A 7 1.72 2.11 19.01
CA ASN A 7 2.70 2.43 20.05
C ASN A 7 2.02 2.72 21.39
N ARG A 8 2.79 2.93 22.46
CA ARG A 8 2.25 3.15 23.82
C ARG A 8 1.43 4.43 23.99
N TYR A 9 1.42 5.29 22.98
CA TYR A 9 0.64 6.54 22.93
C TYR A 9 -0.59 6.41 22.03
N ASP A 10 -0.98 5.18 21.69
CA ASP A 10 -2.14 4.85 20.85
C ASP A 10 -2.04 5.40 19.42
N ARG A 11 -0.80 5.52 18.90
CA ARG A 11 -0.55 5.99 17.52
C ARG A 11 -0.15 4.85 16.60
N ILE A 12 -0.64 4.92 15.37
CA ILE A 12 -0.26 4.01 14.29
C ILE A 12 1.18 4.29 13.89
N VAL A 13 2.00 3.23 13.90
CA VAL A 13 3.36 3.26 13.38
C VAL A 13 3.53 2.14 12.37
N PHE A 14 4.19 2.42 11.25
CA PHE A 14 4.57 1.43 10.24
C PHE A 14 6.08 1.15 10.36
N PRO A 15 6.50 0.11 11.12
CA PRO A 15 7.93 -0.10 11.41
C PRO A 15 8.79 -0.28 10.17
N PHE A 16 8.25 -0.94 9.13
CA PHE A 16 8.94 -1.17 7.86
C PHE A 16 9.28 0.12 7.12
N ASN A 17 8.62 1.24 7.43
CA ASN A 17 9.01 2.54 6.89
C ASN A 17 10.29 3.04 7.54
N PHE A 18 10.64 2.64 8.77
CA PHE A 18 11.86 3.11 9.44
C PHE A 18 12.99 2.08 9.37
N PHE A 19 12.66 0.81 9.22
CA PHE A 19 13.61 -0.29 9.12
C PHE A 19 13.44 -0.96 7.73
N PRO A 20 14.17 -0.50 6.71
CA PRO A 20 13.98 -0.97 5.33
C PRO A 20 14.47 -2.42 5.19
N GLU A 21 13.53 -3.35 5.28
CA GLU A 21 13.73 -4.76 4.95
C GLU A 21 13.04 -5.02 3.60
N LEU A 22 13.83 -5.40 2.61
CA LEU A 22 13.33 -5.76 1.29
C LEU A 22 13.43 -7.27 1.10
N ASP A 23 12.45 -7.83 0.41
CA ASP A 23 12.52 -9.22 -0.05
C ASP A 23 13.48 -9.31 -1.24
N PHE A 24 14.72 -9.73 -1.02
CA PHE A 24 15.71 -9.84 -2.09
C PHE A 24 15.53 -11.07 -2.99
N SER A 25 14.65 -12.01 -2.62
CA SER A 25 14.38 -13.19 -3.44
C SER A 25 13.73 -12.84 -4.79
N VAL A 26 13.04 -11.70 -4.86
CA VAL A 26 12.30 -11.27 -6.06
C VAL A 26 13.13 -10.46 -7.06
N PHE A 27 14.32 -10.00 -6.67
CA PHE A 27 15.22 -9.27 -7.58
C PHE A 27 16.17 -10.23 -8.29
N GLU A 28 16.24 -10.06 -9.61
CA GLU A 28 17.09 -10.84 -10.50
C GLU A 28 18.27 -10.02 -10.99
N THR A 29 18.12 -8.69 -11.01
CA THR A 29 19.14 -7.79 -11.54
C THR A 29 19.36 -6.56 -10.68
N ILE A 30 20.57 -6.00 -10.78
CA ILE A 30 20.90 -4.73 -10.12
C ILE A 30 20.05 -3.57 -10.65
N GLU A 31 19.63 -3.62 -11.91
CA GLU A 31 18.78 -2.59 -12.51
C GLU A 31 17.36 -2.62 -11.93
N GLN A 32 16.78 -3.81 -11.68
CA GLN A 32 15.49 -3.94 -10.99
C GLN A 32 15.55 -3.35 -9.58
N PHE A 33 16.57 -3.75 -8.82
CA PHE A 33 16.77 -3.23 -7.48
C PHE A 33 17.00 -1.71 -7.48
N ALA A 34 17.85 -1.20 -8.38
CA ALA A 34 18.10 0.22 -8.52
C ALA A 34 16.86 1.01 -8.95
N ALA A 35 15.99 0.44 -9.79
CA ALA A 35 14.73 1.05 -10.20
C ALA A 35 13.77 1.19 -9.01
N LEU A 36 13.65 0.16 -8.17
CA LEU A 36 12.86 0.22 -6.94
C LEU A 36 13.35 1.33 -6.01
N ILE A 37 14.65 1.36 -5.76
CA ILE A 37 15.28 2.37 -4.91
C ILE A 37 15.09 3.77 -5.50
N LYS A 38 15.25 3.96 -6.81
CA LYS A 38 15.06 5.28 -7.45
C LYS A 38 13.62 5.76 -7.35
N ARG A 39 12.64 4.86 -7.53
CA ARG A 39 11.23 5.18 -7.44
C ARG A 39 10.83 5.70 -6.06
N ASP A 40 11.26 5.05 -4.99
CA ASP A 40 10.88 5.45 -3.62
C ASP A 40 11.35 6.86 -3.24
N PHE A 41 12.25 7.44 -4.05
CA PHE A 41 12.73 8.80 -3.93
C PHE A 41 12.19 9.76 -5.02
N GLU A 42 11.57 9.25 -6.10
CA GLU A 42 10.97 9.90 -7.30
C GLU A 42 11.87 10.97 -7.98
N GLU A 43 12.44 11.90 -7.24
CA GLU A 43 13.59 12.74 -7.58
C GLU A 43 14.90 12.16 -7.01
N LYS A 44 16.02 12.48 -7.66
CA LYS A 44 17.32 12.29 -7.01
C LYS A 44 17.29 13.15 -5.73
N ALA A 45 17.38 12.52 -4.56
CA ALA A 45 17.54 13.24 -3.30
C ALA A 45 18.58 14.35 -3.47
N PRO A 46 18.35 15.56 -2.92
CA PRO A 46 19.22 16.70 -3.18
C PRO A 46 20.66 16.34 -2.82
N THR A 47 21.57 16.58 -3.76
CA THR A 47 23.00 16.39 -3.50
C THR A 47 23.49 17.41 -2.50
N GLU A 48 24.68 17.20 -1.95
CA GLU A 48 25.34 18.13 -1.02
C GLU A 48 25.44 19.53 -1.64
N THR A 49 25.77 19.59 -2.94
CA THR A 49 25.82 20.83 -3.72
C THR A 49 24.44 21.46 -3.95
N ASP A 50 23.40 20.65 -4.15
CA ASP A 50 22.03 21.17 -4.29
C ASP A 50 21.54 21.83 -3.00
N ILE A 51 21.83 21.22 -1.84
CA ILE A 51 21.47 21.78 -0.53
C ILE A 51 22.21 23.11 -0.30
N VAL A 52 23.52 23.16 -0.55
CA VAL A 52 24.31 24.40 -0.44
C VAL A 52 23.78 25.48 -1.38
N SER A 53 23.51 25.13 -2.65
CA SER A 53 22.98 26.09 -3.63
C SER A 53 21.63 26.66 -3.19
N ARG A 54 20.75 25.85 -2.60
CA ARG A 54 19.45 26.29 -2.03
C ARG A 54 19.63 27.19 -0.81
N VAL A 55 20.59 26.88 0.06
CA VAL A 55 20.95 27.73 1.20
C VAL A 55 21.44 29.10 0.72
N GLU A 56 22.40 29.14 -0.20
CA GLU A 56 23.01 30.37 -0.72
C GLU A 56 22.00 31.22 -1.49
N ALA A 57 21.12 30.58 -2.26
CA ALA A 57 20.03 31.23 -2.97
C ALA A 57 18.87 31.66 -2.05
N ARG A 58 18.92 31.37 -0.74
CA ARG A 58 17.83 31.61 0.23
C ARG A 58 16.50 31.01 -0.22
N ALA A 59 16.54 29.82 -0.82
CA ALA A 59 15.37 29.13 -1.33
C ALA A 59 14.53 28.46 -0.23
N TYR A 60 15.13 28.20 0.93
CA TYR A 60 14.45 27.65 2.10
C TYR A 60 13.72 28.74 2.88
N ARG A 61 12.47 28.47 3.24
CA ARG A 61 11.60 29.32 4.07
C ARG A 61 11.85 29.14 5.56
N GLY A 62 12.31 27.96 5.98
CA GLY A 62 12.59 27.66 7.38
C GLY A 62 13.48 26.43 7.57
N ARG A 63 13.87 26.18 8.82
CA ARG A 63 14.82 25.13 9.20
C ARG A 63 14.39 23.72 8.76
N TYR A 64 13.09 23.39 8.79
CA TYR A 64 12.61 22.05 8.44
C TYR A 64 13.02 21.59 7.05
N GLU A 65 12.97 22.48 6.04
CA GLU A 65 13.27 22.07 4.66
C GLU A 65 14.73 21.64 4.50
N VAL A 66 15.64 22.26 5.27
CA VAL A 66 17.04 21.83 5.36
C VAL A 66 17.15 20.47 6.06
N LEU A 67 16.42 20.25 7.16
CA LEU A 67 16.41 18.96 7.87
C LEU A 67 15.95 17.82 6.96
N ARG A 68 14.85 18.06 6.24
CA ARG A 68 14.27 17.12 5.27
C ARG A 68 15.29 16.80 4.18
N ASP A 69 15.85 17.82 3.54
CA ASP A 69 16.80 17.63 2.44
C ASP A 69 18.09 16.93 2.90
N LEU A 70 18.57 17.24 4.11
CA LEU A 70 19.71 16.59 4.72
C LEU A 70 19.44 15.10 5.04
N ALA A 71 18.28 14.79 5.62
CA ALA A 71 17.87 13.42 5.90
C ALA A 71 17.73 12.59 4.61
N LEU A 72 17.13 13.18 3.56
CA LEU A 72 17.01 12.58 2.24
C LEU A 72 18.38 12.30 1.63
N ASN A 73 19.31 13.25 1.67
CA ASN A 73 20.66 13.07 1.17
C ASN A 73 21.37 11.90 1.88
N LEU A 74 21.34 11.89 3.21
CA LEU A 74 22.00 10.88 4.02
C LEU A 74 21.40 9.49 3.81
N PHE A 75 20.07 9.39 3.71
CA PHE A 75 19.42 8.14 3.36
C PHE A 75 19.83 7.69 1.96
N TRP A 76 19.77 8.58 0.96
CA TRP A 76 20.13 8.26 -0.42
C TRP A 76 21.56 7.73 -0.53
N VAL A 77 22.50 8.27 0.23
CA VAL A 77 23.88 7.78 0.21
C VAL A 77 23.97 6.37 0.83
N ASN A 78 23.15 6.07 1.83
CA ASN A 78 23.15 4.78 2.52
C ASN A 78 22.13 3.76 1.95
N ARG A 79 21.33 4.12 0.95
CA ARG A 79 20.18 3.33 0.43
C ARG A 79 20.48 1.84 0.19
N TYR A 80 21.64 1.54 -0.41
CA TYR A 80 22.08 0.16 -0.66
C TYR A 80 22.67 -0.49 0.58
N ALA A 81 23.43 0.26 1.37
CA ALA A 81 24.01 -0.24 2.62
C ALA A 81 22.92 -0.65 3.61
N MET A 82 21.91 0.20 3.80
CA MET A 82 20.80 0.01 4.73
C MET A 82 19.92 -1.19 4.41
N THR A 83 19.72 -1.46 3.12
CA THR A 83 18.84 -2.53 2.65
C THR A 83 19.56 -3.86 2.54
N MET A 84 20.85 -3.86 2.17
CA MET A 84 21.59 -5.09 1.89
C MET A 84 22.51 -5.54 3.04
N TYR A 85 23.11 -4.61 3.79
CA TYR A 85 24.23 -4.95 4.68
C TYR A 85 24.03 -4.54 6.14
N GLU A 86 24.60 -5.33 7.02
CA GLU A 86 24.92 -4.96 8.38
C GLU A 86 26.38 -4.53 8.46
N LYS A 87 26.64 -3.36 9.05
CA LYS A 87 27.99 -2.81 9.20
C LYS A 87 28.56 -3.22 10.55
N ARG A 88 29.71 -3.89 10.56
CA ARG A 88 30.36 -4.40 11.77
C ARG A 88 31.80 -3.89 11.87
N PRO A 89 32.09 -2.99 12.84
CA PRO A 89 33.46 -2.70 13.22
C PRO A 89 34.19 -3.99 13.63
N THR A 90 35.32 -4.27 13.00
CA THR A 90 36.07 -5.51 13.18
C THR A 90 37.57 -5.20 13.19
N ARG A 91 38.33 -5.83 14.09
CA ARG A 91 39.80 -5.72 14.07
C ARG A 91 40.33 -6.34 12.81
N TRP A 92 41.34 -5.73 12.20
CA TRP A 92 41.86 -6.17 10.91
C TRP A 92 42.35 -7.62 10.92
N ARG A 93 42.97 -8.08 12.02
CA ARG A 93 43.38 -9.48 12.18
C ARG A 93 42.24 -10.49 12.13
N ASP A 94 41.04 -10.08 12.53
CA ASP A 94 39.86 -10.94 12.65
C ASP A 94 39.01 -10.93 11.35
N VAL A 95 39.37 -10.11 10.36
CA VAL A 95 38.65 -10.02 9.08
C VAL A 95 38.98 -11.24 8.20
N PRO A 96 38.00 -12.08 7.83
CA PRO A 96 38.22 -13.21 6.94
C PRO A 96 38.70 -12.76 5.55
N ARG A 97 39.78 -13.37 5.05
CA ARG A 97 40.42 -12.96 3.78
C ARG A 97 39.87 -13.63 2.54
N HIS A 98 39.24 -14.79 2.69
CA HIS A 98 38.85 -15.67 1.58
C HIS A 98 37.35 -15.95 1.49
N ARG A 99 36.55 -15.35 2.38
CA ARG A 99 35.09 -15.52 2.36
C ARG A 99 34.45 -14.68 1.25
N ASP A 100 33.47 -15.25 0.56
CA ASP A 100 32.70 -14.60 -0.50
C ASP A 100 31.49 -13.80 0.03
N ASP A 101 31.20 -13.92 1.33
CA ASP A 101 30.08 -13.29 2.03
C ASP A 101 30.51 -12.22 3.05
N VAL A 102 31.79 -11.80 2.99
CA VAL A 102 32.34 -10.72 3.80
C VAL A 102 32.86 -9.62 2.88
N PHE A 103 32.31 -8.42 3.02
CA PHE A 103 32.54 -7.31 2.11
C PHE A 103 33.21 -6.12 2.79
N LEU A 104 33.99 -5.35 2.02
CA LEU A 104 34.65 -4.15 2.52
C LEU A 104 34.45 -3.01 1.51
N PRO A 105 33.81 -1.89 1.87
CA PRO A 105 33.56 -0.81 0.93
C PRO A 105 34.85 -0.10 0.52
N VAL A 106 34.89 0.33 -0.75
CA VAL A 106 35.92 1.21 -1.29
C VAL A 106 35.38 2.63 -1.32
N PHE A 107 36.13 3.56 -0.74
CA PHE A 107 35.80 4.97 -0.72
C PHE A 107 36.71 5.78 -1.65
N LYS A 108 36.22 6.93 -2.12
CA LYS A 108 37.04 7.93 -2.82
C LYS A 108 37.38 9.04 -1.83
N PRO A 109 38.56 9.68 -1.90
CA PRO A 109 38.82 10.87 -1.11
C PRO A 109 37.74 11.92 -1.35
N TRP A 110 37.19 12.48 -0.27
CA TRP A 110 36.21 13.54 -0.32
C TRP A 110 36.39 14.44 0.91
N ASP A 111 36.50 15.73 0.66
CA ASP A 111 36.50 16.76 1.69
C ASP A 111 35.26 17.64 1.49
N GLY A 112 34.29 17.48 2.38
CA GLY A 112 33.07 18.29 2.41
C GLY A 112 33.08 19.35 3.49
N SER A 113 34.24 19.72 4.04
CA SER A 113 34.34 20.69 5.14
C SER A 113 33.69 22.04 4.81
N GLU A 114 33.95 22.58 3.61
CA GLU A 114 33.33 23.82 3.13
C GLU A 114 31.81 23.68 2.97
N LEU A 115 31.34 22.58 2.37
CA LEU A 115 29.91 22.30 2.18
C LEU A 115 29.19 22.18 3.54
N ALA A 116 29.81 21.50 4.50
CA ALA A 116 29.28 21.36 5.85
C ALA A 116 29.17 22.72 6.55
N ALA A 117 30.22 23.56 6.46
CA ALA A 117 30.20 24.90 7.04
C ALA A 117 29.10 25.78 6.42
N ALA A 118 28.91 25.73 5.10
CA ALA A 118 27.85 26.46 4.41
C ALA A 118 26.45 26.01 4.86
N ILE A 119 26.19 24.71 4.95
CA ILE A 119 24.91 24.17 5.43
C ILE A 119 24.64 24.57 6.88
N GLU A 120 25.65 24.47 7.76
CA GLU A 120 25.50 24.84 9.18
C GLU A 120 25.20 26.33 9.36
N SER A 121 25.93 27.20 8.65
CA SER A 121 25.68 28.64 8.67
C SER A 121 24.29 28.97 8.11
N GLY A 122 23.90 28.32 7.00
CA GLY A 122 22.59 28.47 6.39
C GLY A 122 21.44 28.08 7.30
N TYR A 123 21.55 26.91 7.93
CA TYR A 123 20.56 26.42 8.89
C TYR A 123 20.38 27.39 10.07
N ARG A 124 21.49 27.88 10.64
CA ARG A 124 21.45 28.81 11.79
C ARG A 124 20.83 30.16 11.42
N ALA A 125 20.95 30.59 10.17
CA ALA A 125 20.38 31.83 9.67
C ALA A 125 18.86 31.75 9.38
N LEU A 126 18.30 30.53 9.28
CA LEU A 126 16.87 30.33 9.06
C LEU A 126 16.08 30.37 10.37
N PRO A 127 14.85 30.90 10.34
CA PRO A 127 13.95 30.82 11.49
C PRO A 127 13.50 29.36 11.72
N PRO A 128 13.24 28.96 12.98
CA PRO A 128 12.57 27.70 13.28
C PRO A 128 11.24 27.59 12.53
N THR A 129 10.92 26.40 12.02
CA THR A 129 9.65 26.17 11.30
C THR A 129 8.52 25.89 12.29
N TRP A 130 8.77 25.03 13.29
CA TRP A 130 7.77 24.64 14.28
C TRP A 130 8.31 24.63 15.71
N ASP A 131 9.23 23.72 16.03
CA ASP A 131 9.81 23.58 17.38
C ASP A 131 11.33 23.65 17.31
N GLU A 132 11.90 24.76 17.79
CA GLU A 132 13.34 25.02 17.72
C GLU A 132 14.15 23.93 18.44
N GLY A 133 13.68 23.43 19.59
CA GLY A 133 14.40 22.44 20.38
C GLY A 133 14.56 21.12 19.63
N THR A 134 13.45 20.60 19.08
CA THR A 134 13.43 19.36 18.30
C THR A 134 14.17 19.54 16.97
N GLU A 135 13.98 20.65 16.28
CA GLU A 135 14.70 20.94 15.03
C GLU A 135 16.22 20.96 15.25
N ASN A 136 16.69 21.62 16.30
CA ASN A 136 18.13 21.66 16.64
C ASN A 136 18.64 20.26 17.01
N LYS A 137 17.84 19.45 17.71
CA LYS A 137 18.20 18.06 18.05
C LYS A 137 18.33 17.19 16.80
N VAL A 138 17.36 17.27 15.89
CA VAL A 138 17.37 16.57 14.59
C VAL A 138 18.57 17.03 13.76
N PHE A 139 18.78 18.34 13.64
CA PHE A 139 19.93 18.91 12.93
C PHE A 139 21.24 18.37 13.48
N ARG A 140 21.44 18.40 14.79
CA ARG A 140 22.67 17.90 15.43
C ARG A 140 22.95 16.45 15.06
N ILE A 141 21.93 15.58 15.06
CA ILE A 141 22.09 14.16 14.74
C ILE A 141 22.45 13.98 13.26
N LEU A 142 21.66 14.56 12.36
CA LEU A 142 21.86 14.43 10.91
C LEU A 142 23.19 15.08 10.48
N PHE A 143 23.45 16.29 10.96
CA PHE A 143 24.63 17.06 10.60
C PHE A 143 25.90 16.41 11.10
N ASP A 144 25.88 15.77 12.29
CA ASP A 144 27.03 15.01 12.77
C ASP A 144 27.37 13.82 11.86
N VAL A 145 26.37 13.12 11.33
CA VAL A 145 26.58 12.08 10.31
C VAL A 145 27.13 12.69 9.02
N PHE A 146 26.54 13.80 8.56
CA PHE A 146 26.92 14.48 7.32
C PHE A 146 28.36 14.96 7.33
N ARG A 147 28.75 15.75 8.34
CA ARG A 147 30.08 16.39 8.40
C ARG A 147 31.24 15.40 8.54
N HIS A 148 30.96 14.22 9.11
CA HIS A 148 31.97 13.18 9.35
C HIS A 148 31.92 12.04 8.32
N LYS A 149 31.08 12.17 7.31
CA LYS A 149 30.97 11.22 6.19
C LYS A 149 32.25 11.24 5.36
N LYS A 150 33.24 10.44 5.74
CA LYS A 150 34.50 10.35 4.98
C LYS A 150 34.26 9.56 3.69
N GLY A 151 34.55 10.18 2.55
CA GLY A 151 34.71 9.51 1.26
C GLY A 151 33.49 9.26 0.38
N ALA A 152 32.45 10.09 0.50
CA ALA A 152 31.16 9.83 -0.11
C ALA A 152 30.62 10.98 -0.97
N GLY A 153 31.50 11.65 -1.71
CA GLY A 153 31.13 12.61 -2.76
C GLY A 153 30.73 11.98 -4.11
N ALA A 154 30.73 10.64 -4.22
CA ALA A 154 30.33 9.93 -5.42
C ALA A 154 29.56 8.64 -5.06
N GLU A 155 28.63 8.23 -5.93
CA GLU A 155 27.77 7.06 -5.71
C GLU A 155 28.57 5.82 -5.34
N LEU A 156 28.23 5.22 -4.20
CA LEU A 156 28.75 3.91 -3.81
C LEU A 156 28.01 2.84 -4.63
N PRO A 157 28.72 1.86 -5.23
CA PRO A 157 28.07 0.77 -5.95
C PRO A 157 27.17 -0.03 -5.01
N ALA A 158 26.06 -0.59 -5.51
CA ALA A 158 25.15 -1.36 -4.66
C ALA A 158 25.86 -2.60 -4.06
N ILE A 159 26.64 -3.30 -4.89
CA ILE A 159 27.45 -4.44 -4.47
C ILE A 159 28.85 -3.94 -4.08
N LYS A 160 29.27 -4.26 -2.86
CA LYS A 160 30.63 -3.96 -2.37
C LYS A 160 31.59 -5.07 -2.80
N PRO A 161 32.90 -4.80 -2.94
CA PRO A 161 33.85 -5.88 -3.16
C PRO A 161 33.98 -6.75 -1.90
N THR A 162 34.27 -8.03 -2.09
CA THR A 162 34.66 -8.92 -0.99
C THR A 162 36.02 -8.48 -0.43
N VAL A 163 36.37 -8.98 0.76
CA VAL A 163 37.71 -8.73 1.34
C VAL A 163 38.81 -9.23 0.40
N SER A 164 38.60 -10.35 -0.29
CA SER A 164 39.58 -10.84 -1.28
C SER A 164 39.70 -9.91 -2.50
N GLU A 165 38.58 -9.39 -3.00
CA GLU A 165 38.54 -8.51 -4.17
C GLU A 165 39.21 -7.16 -3.89
N ILE A 166 38.99 -6.57 -2.70
CA ILE A 166 39.61 -5.28 -2.35
C ILE A 166 41.13 -5.40 -2.14
N LEU A 167 41.60 -6.53 -1.61
CA LEU A 167 43.03 -6.80 -1.36
C LEU A 167 43.85 -6.94 -2.65
N ALA A 168 43.20 -7.22 -3.78
CA ALA A 168 43.87 -7.26 -5.09
C ALA A 168 44.48 -5.91 -5.49
N ASN A 169 44.02 -4.80 -4.90
CA ASN A 169 44.60 -3.47 -5.06
C ASN A 169 44.81 -2.84 -3.67
N PRO A 170 46.02 -2.94 -3.08
CA PRO A 170 46.33 -2.43 -1.75
C PRO A 170 46.11 -0.92 -1.56
N GLN A 171 46.05 -0.15 -2.64
CA GLN A 171 45.82 1.30 -2.64
C GLN A 171 44.33 1.67 -2.49
N ASN A 172 43.42 0.70 -2.54
CA ASN A 172 42.01 0.93 -2.25
C ASN A 172 41.85 1.54 -0.85
N LEU A 173 40.98 2.55 -0.74
CA LEU A 173 40.72 3.22 0.54
C LEU A 173 39.50 2.61 1.25
N THR A 174 39.65 2.33 2.54
CA THR A 174 38.57 1.90 3.42
C THR A 174 38.52 2.72 4.71
N TYR A 175 37.51 2.50 5.55
CA TYR A 175 37.46 3.11 6.88
C TYR A 175 38.47 2.49 7.82
N HIS A 176 39.23 3.35 8.50
CA HIS A 176 39.99 3.02 9.69
C HIS A 176 39.42 3.84 10.85
N LEU A 177 38.84 3.13 11.83
CA LEU A 177 38.39 3.68 13.10
C LEU A 177 39.58 3.79 14.05
N LEU A 178 39.99 5.02 14.38
CA LEU A 178 41.12 5.30 15.28
C LEU A 178 40.83 4.92 16.74
N ALA A 179 39.54 4.75 17.06
CA ALA A 179 39.06 4.18 18.30
C ALA A 179 37.72 3.49 18.01
N TYR A 180 37.50 2.34 18.64
CA TYR A 180 36.23 1.64 18.61
C TYR A 180 35.77 1.37 20.03
N ASP A 181 34.56 1.82 20.33
CA ASP A 181 33.85 1.55 21.56
C ASP A 181 32.64 0.65 21.22
N PRO A 182 32.63 -0.63 21.66
CA PRO A 182 31.50 -1.52 21.42
C PRO A 182 30.21 -1.01 22.08
N ASP A 183 30.30 -0.19 23.13
CA ASP A 183 29.19 0.40 23.85
C ASP A 183 28.78 1.78 23.32
N TYR A 184 29.28 2.17 22.14
CA TYR A 184 28.93 3.45 21.53
C TYR A 184 27.40 3.63 21.43
N PRO A 185 26.87 4.78 21.89
CA PRO A 185 25.44 4.99 22.03
C PRO A 185 24.71 4.91 20.69
N GLY A 186 23.52 4.31 20.72
CA GLY A 186 22.61 4.22 19.59
C GLY A 186 21.17 4.27 20.07
N TYR A 187 20.25 4.20 19.11
CA TYR A 187 18.81 4.17 19.37
C TYR A 187 18.29 2.75 19.16
N GLY A 188 17.60 2.18 20.14
CA GLY A 188 16.92 0.90 20.03
C GLY A 188 15.68 0.96 19.14
N HIS A 189 14.99 -0.17 19.03
CA HIS A 189 13.70 -0.25 18.33
C HIS A 189 12.66 0.70 18.98
N ASP A 190 12.52 0.62 20.30
CA ASP A 190 11.54 1.41 21.06
C ASP A 190 11.87 2.90 21.02
N ASP A 191 13.16 3.27 21.03
CA ASP A 191 13.57 4.68 20.86
C ASP A 191 13.02 5.29 19.57
N ILE A 192 12.83 4.48 18.52
CA ILE A 192 12.34 4.92 17.22
C ILE A 192 10.82 4.84 17.16
N ILE A 193 10.24 3.68 17.47
CA ILE A 193 8.79 3.45 17.32
C ILE A 193 7.98 4.23 18.36
N GLU A 194 8.49 4.34 19.59
CA GLU A 194 7.83 5.04 20.69
C GLU A 194 8.12 6.55 20.69
N TRP A 195 9.00 7.06 19.82
CA TRP A 195 9.20 8.50 19.74
C TRP A 195 7.96 9.17 19.16
N THR A 196 7.44 10.20 19.82
CA THR A 196 6.25 10.95 19.38
C THR A 196 6.45 12.46 19.52
N HIS A 197 5.75 13.22 18.68
CA HIS A 197 5.75 14.69 18.73
C HIS A 197 4.42 15.25 18.23
N PRO A 198 4.00 16.46 18.64
CA PRO A 198 2.77 17.06 18.11
C PRO A 198 2.84 17.32 16.60
N VAL A 199 3.97 17.77 16.07
CA VAL A 199 4.18 18.04 14.63
C VAL A 199 4.54 16.74 13.89
N PRO A 200 3.73 16.28 12.91
CA PRO A 200 3.96 15.05 12.13
C PRO A 200 5.33 14.95 11.46
N GLU A 201 5.78 16.05 10.86
CA GLU A 201 7.00 16.12 10.06
C GLU A 201 8.25 15.98 10.93
N LEU A 202 8.26 16.61 12.10
CA LEU A 202 9.34 16.45 13.07
C LEU A 202 9.35 15.03 13.63
N GLU A 203 8.21 14.36 13.69
CA GLU A 203 8.13 12.95 14.07
C GLU A 203 8.74 11.99 13.08
N ALA A 204 8.37 12.09 11.82
CA ALA A 204 9.00 11.31 10.78
C ALA A 204 10.51 11.60 10.72
N THR A 205 10.91 12.88 10.75
CA THR A 205 12.31 13.28 10.58
C THR A 205 13.19 12.85 11.76
N MET A 206 12.70 12.95 13.00
CA MET A 206 13.48 12.51 14.16
C MET A 206 13.67 10.99 14.17
N ARG A 207 12.61 10.21 13.86
CA ARG A 207 12.72 8.75 13.70
C ARG A 207 13.74 8.39 12.63
N GLN A 208 13.70 9.07 11.48
CA GLN A 208 14.67 8.88 10.41
C GLN A 208 16.10 9.27 10.84
N ALA A 209 16.27 10.35 11.59
CA ALA A 209 17.57 10.78 12.10
C ALA A 209 18.20 9.72 13.04
N MET A 210 17.40 9.10 13.90
CA MET A 210 17.84 7.99 14.77
C MET A 210 18.28 6.77 13.96
N VAL A 211 17.51 6.38 12.93
CA VAL A 211 17.86 5.30 11.99
C VAL A 211 19.19 5.60 11.28
N LEU A 212 19.38 6.83 10.80
CA LEU A 212 20.59 7.26 10.09
C LEU A 212 21.81 7.32 11.03
N HIS A 213 21.63 7.75 12.29
CA HIS A 213 22.69 7.69 13.31
C HIS A 213 23.16 6.25 13.53
N ASN A 214 22.23 5.31 13.64
CA ASN A 214 22.55 3.90 13.85
C ASN A 214 23.32 3.26 12.68
N GLN A 215 23.36 3.90 11.50
CA GLN A 215 24.23 3.44 10.41
C GLN A 215 25.72 3.64 10.69
N TYR A 216 26.09 4.34 11.78
CA TYR A 216 27.44 4.69 12.17
C TYR A 216 27.59 4.64 13.70
N ARG A 217 27.38 3.46 14.31
CA ARG A 217 27.52 3.23 15.76
C ARG A 217 28.99 3.19 16.21
N TRP A 218 29.71 4.28 15.98
CA TRP A 218 31.08 4.53 16.41
C TRP A 218 31.35 6.04 16.35
N ASP A 219 32.45 6.48 16.94
CA ASP A 219 32.87 7.89 16.87
C ASP A 219 33.31 8.25 15.44
N ARG A 220 32.43 8.95 14.73
CA ARG A 220 32.64 9.36 13.33
C ARG A 220 33.75 10.40 13.20
N ALA A 221 34.00 11.21 14.22
CA ALA A 221 35.10 12.18 14.21
C ALA A 221 36.47 11.48 14.29
N ARG A 222 36.51 10.28 14.88
CA ARG A 222 37.70 9.41 14.96
C ARG A 222 37.75 8.36 13.84
N THR A 223 37.16 8.68 12.68
CA THR A 223 37.23 7.86 11.47
C THR A 223 38.05 8.56 10.39
N ARG A 224 38.97 7.82 9.76
CA ARG A 224 39.70 8.27 8.57
C ARG A 224 39.64 7.26 7.43
N LEU A 225 39.98 7.70 6.23
CA LEU A 225 40.26 6.79 5.12
C LEU A 225 41.73 6.36 5.18
N THR A 226 41.99 5.08 4.94
CA THR A 226 43.35 4.55 4.79
C THR A 226 43.41 3.55 3.66
N GLU A 227 44.58 3.42 3.06
CA GLU A 227 44.87 2.33 2.11
C GLU A 227 44.82 0.99 2.83
N VAL A 228 44.18 0.01 2.21
CA VAL A 228 44.04 -1.35 2.77
C VAL A 228 45.41 -1.99 3.02
N GLY A 229 46.40 -1.72 2.17
CA GLY A 229 47.78 -2.20 2.34
C GLY A 229 48.53 -1.59 3.53
N LYS A 230 48.00 -0.53 4.15
CA LYS A 230 48.58 0.16 5.32
C LYS A 230 47.90 -0.21 6.64
N LEU A 231 46.93 -1.12 6.61
CA LEU A 231 46.23 -1.57 7.82
C LEU A 231 47.11 -2.53 8.63
N HIS A 232 47.14 -2.32 9.93
CA HIS A 232 47.80 -3.18 10.91
C HIS A 232 46.77 -4.04 11.64
N ASP A 233 47.24 -5.13 12.25
CA ASP A 233 46.39 -6.17 12.85
C ASP A 233 45.41 -5.67 13.92
N ASP A 234 45.75 -4.60 14.64
CA ASP A 234 44.92 -4.00 15.70
C ASP A 234 44.07 -2.80 15.21
N ASP A 235 44.20 -2.42 13.93
CA ASP A 235 43.35 -1.38 13.34
C ASP A 235 41.91 -1.90 13.21
N PHE A 236 40.93 -1.02 13.48
CA PHE A 236 39.52 -1.35 13.27
C PHE A 236 39.04 -0.85 11.91
N VAL A 237 38.38 -1.73 11.16
CA VAL A 237 37.71 -1.43 9.89
C VAL A 237 36.21 -1.70 10.00
N VAL A 238 35.41 -1.19 9.07
CA VAL A 238 33.96 -1.44 9.03
C VAL A 238 33.64 -2.46 7.93
N VAL A 239 33.40 -3.70 8.33
CA VAL A 239 33.08 -4.82 7.45
C VAL A 239 31.57 -4.85 7.20
N PHE A 240 31.17 -5.24 5.99
CA PHE A 240 29.78 -5.31 5.57
C PHE A 240 29.41 -6.79 5.42
N HIS A 241 28.40 -7.21 6.18
CA HIS A 241 27.83 -8.55 6.10
C HIS A 241 26.44 -8.46 5.43
N PRO A 242 26.06 -9.37 4.53
CA PRO A 242 24.68 -9.46 4.05
C PRO A 242 23.72 -9.55 5.24
N ARG A 243 22.60 -8.83 5.19
CA ARG A 243 21.59 -8.85 6.26
C ARG A 243 20.94 -10.22 6.45
N ASN A 244 20.78 -10.96 5.36
CA ASN A 244 20.17 -12.29 5.34
C ASN A 244 20.68 -13.08 4.13
N GLU A 245 20.27 -14.35 4.02
CA GLU A 245 20.67 -15.23 2.92
C GLU A 245 20.13 -14.73 1.57
N ASP A 246 18.93 -14.15 1.51
CA ASP A 246 18.35 -13.63 0.26
C ASP A 246 19.22 -12.55 -0.38
N VAL A 247 19.82 -11.66 0.43
CA VAL A 247 20.78 -10.66 -0.06
C VAL A 247 22.04 -11.33 -0.61
N LEU A 248 22.57 -12.34 0.09
CA LEU A 248 23.78 -13.04 -0.35
C LEU A 248 23.52 -13.78 -1.67
N GLU A 249 22.37 -14.46 -1.78
CA GLU A 249 21.96 -15.12 -3.02
C GLU A 249 21.77 -14.10 -4.14
N PHE A 250 21.13 -12.95 -3.88
CA PHE A 250 21.01 -11.87 -4.85
C PHE A 250 22.39 -11.38 -5.35
N ILE A 251 23.36 -11.16 -4.47
CA ILE A 251 24.72 -10.77 -4.85
C ILE A 251 25.35 -11.83 -5.75
N ARG A 252 25.22 -13.12 -5.40
CA ARG A 252 25.71 -14.24 -6.21
C ARG A 252 25.02 -14.28 -7.58
N ARG A 253 23.70 -14.14 -7.65
CA ARG A 253 22.91 -14.10 -8.90
C ARG A 253 23.37 -12.97 -9.83
N VAL A 254 23.59 -11.78 -9.29
CA VAL A 254 24.02 -10.59 -10.07
C VAL A 254 25.48 -10.70 -10.52
N LYS A 255 26.36 -11.32 -9.73
CA LYS A 255 27.76 -11.56 -10.11
C LYS A 255 27.94 -12.72 -11.10
N ALA A 256 27.00 -13.67 -11.12
CA ALA A 256 27.05 -14.82 -12.03
C ALA A 256 26.79 -14.41 -13.50
N PRO A 257 27.29 -15.18 -14.48
CA PRO A 257 26.97 -14.95 -15.88
C PRO A 257 25.46 -14.95 -16.11
N ARG A 258 24.94 -13.89 -16.75
CA ARG A 258 23.51 -13.77 -17.08
C ARG A 258 23.10 -14.91 -18.00
N ARG A 259 22.21 -15.78 -17.52
CA ARG A 259 21.52 -16.74 -18.38
C ARG A 259 20.52 -15.99 -19.27
N ALA A 260 20.51 -16.27 -20.57
CA ALA A 260 19.50 -15.72 -21.46
C ALA A 260 18.10 -16.13 -20.97
N ARG A 261 17.25 -15.14 -20.67
CA ARG A 261 15.84 -15.40 -20.36
C ARG A 261 15.07 -15.61 -21.65
N PRO A 262 14.09 -16.53 -21.65
CA PRO A 262 13.09 -16.56 -22.70
C PRO A 262 12.43 -15.18 -22.80
N ARG A 263 12.26 -14.68 -24.02
CA ARG A 263 11.53 -13.44 -24.25
C ARG A 263 10.09 -13.65 -23.79
N ARG A 264 9.58 -12.75 -22.93
CA ARG A 264 8.16 -12.77 -22.58
C ARG A 264 7.33 -12.61 -23.87
N PRO A 265 6.31 -13.45 -24.09
CA PRO A 265 5.40 -13.26 -25.21
C PRO A 265 4.82 -11.84 -25.20
N ALA A 266 4.68 -11.24 -26.39
CA ALA A 266 3.97 -9.97 -26.49
C ALA A 266 2.48 -10.18 -26.21
N ALA A 267 1.85 -9.21 -25.56
CA ALA A 267 0.41 -9.19 -25.43
C ALA A 267 -0.27 -9.12 -26.80
N ALA A 268 -1.37 -9.86 -26.96
CA ALA A 268 -2.22 -9.72 -28.13
C ALA A 268 -3.04 -8.42 -28.04
N GLU A 269 -3.42 -7.87 -29.19
CA GLU A 269 -4.37 -6.76 -29.24
C GLU A 269 -5.77 -7.21 -28.76
N SER A 270 -6.40 -6.38 -27.93
CA SER A 270 -7.74 -6.63 -27.42
C SER A 270 -8.78 -6.54 -28.54
N ARG A 271 -9.71 -7.50 -28.58
CA ARG A 271 -10.80 -7.55 -29.56
C ARG A 271 -12.13 -7.61 -28.83
N LYS A 272 -13.16 -6.98 -29.41
CA LYS A 272 -14.53 -7.09 -28.90
C LYS A 272 -15.05 -8.51 -29.06
N PRO A 273 -15.92 -9.00 -28.16
CA PRO A 273 -16.59 -10.27 -28.35
C PRO A 273 -17.48 -10.23 -29.59
N VAL A 274 -17.55 -11.34 -30.33
CA VAL A 274 -18.38 -11.46 -31.54
C VAL A 274 -19.86 -11.22 -31.23
N ARG A 275 -20.30 -11.65 -30.04
CA ARG A 275 -21.62 -11.38 -29.48
C ARG A 275 -21.45 -10.58 -28.20
N PRO A 276 -22.06 -9.37 -28.09
CA PRO A 276 -22.08 -8.63 -26.83
C PRO A 276 -22.71 -9.47 -25.71
N TYR A 277 -22.23 -9.29 -24.48
CA TYR A 277 -22.82 -9.89 -23.29
C TYR A 277 -23.87 -8.94 -22.73
N PRO A 278 -25.18 -9.19 -22.92
CA PRO A 278 -26.21 -8.29 -22.40
C PRO A 278 -26.26 -8.36 -20.86
N PRO A 279 -26.71 -7.29 -20.19
CA PRO A 279 -27.01 -7.33 -18.76
C PRO A 279 -28.00 -8.45 -18.43
N MET A 280 -27.78 -9.13 -17.30
CA MET A 280 -28.69 -10.16 -16.83
C MET A 280 -29.84 -9.53 -16.06
N MET A 281 -31.02 -9.49 -16.68
CA MET A 281 -32.28 -9.17 -15.99
C MET A 281 -32.67 -10.38 -15.13
N VAL A 282 -32.51 -10.28 -13.81
CA VAL A 282 -32.68 -11.41 -12.89
C VAL A 282 -34.09 -12.01 -12.98
N PRO A 283 -35.20 -11.22 -12.96
CA PRO A 283 -36.55 -11.76 -13.08
C PRO A 283 -36.84 -12.50 -14.40
N ALA A 284 -36.10 -12.18 -15.46
CA ALA A 284 -36.29 -12.80 -16.77
C ALA A 284 -35.45 -14.07 -16.95
N ARG A 285 -34.40 -14.25 -16.14
CA ARG A 285 -33.40 -15.30 -16.34
C ARG A 285 -33.49 -16.44 -15.34
N PHE A 286 -33.94 -16.16 -14.13
CA PHE A 286 -33.91 -17.08 -12.98
C PHE A 286 -35.32 -17.36 -12.48
N THR A 287 -35.46 -18.43 -11.68
CA THR A 287 -36.75 -18.87 -11.13
C THR A 287 -36.82 -18.61 -9.63
N VAL A 288 -35.74 -18.91 -8.90
CA VAL A 288 -35.59 -18.53 -7.49
C VAL A 288 -35.16 -17.06 -7.45
N MET A 289 -36.07 -16.18 -7.05
CA MET A 289 -35.81 -14.75 -6.95
C MET A 289 -34.93 -14.46 -5.72
N PRO A 290 -33.84 -13.69 -5.84
CA PRO A 290 -33.01 -13.33 -4.70
C PRO A 290 -33.62 -12.19 -3.86
N ARG A 291 -33.49 -12.31 -2.54
CA ARG A 291 -33.82 -11.29 -1.55
C ARG A 291 -32.59 -11.00 -0.71
N ILE A 292 -32.32 -9.73 -0.41
CA ILE A 292 -31.26 -9.35 0.53
C ILE A 292 -31.90 -9.35 1.92
N GLU A 293 -31.48 -10.26 2.79
CA GLU A 293 -32.03 -10.42 4.14
C GLU A 293 -31.26 -9.60 5.17
N ALA A 294 -29.96 -9.42 4.95
CA ALA A 294 -29.11 -8.60 5.81
C ALA A 294 -27.91 -8.03 5.04
N ILE A 295 -27.48 -6.83 5.45
CA ILE A 295 -26.17 -6.25 5.16
C ILE A 295 -25.58 -5.81 6.49
N ALA A 296 -24.42 -6.36 6.86
CA ALA A 296 -23.68 -5.95 8.04
C ALA A 296 -22.24 -5.67 7.70
N VAL A 297 -21.60 -4.78 8.48
CA VAL A 297 -20.23 -4.33 8.21
C VAL A 297 -19.34 -4.44 9.44
N TYR A 298 -18.05 -4.59 9.18
CA TYR A 298 -16.96 -4.29 10.08
C TYR A 298 -16.08 -3.24 9.42
N LYS A 299 -16.02 -2.05 10.02
CA LYS A 299 -15.09 -0.99 9.61
C LYS A 299 -13.88 -1.07 10.53
N GLY A 300 -12.68 -0.80 10.01
CA GLY A 300 -11.49 -0.75 10.85
C GLY A 300 -11.68 0.20 12.04
N GLU A 301 -11.21 -0.21 13.21
CA GLU A 301 -11.38 0.52 14.46
C GLU A 301 -10.40 1.68 14.65
N ARG A 302 -9.35 1.76 13.83
CA ARG A 302 -8.29 2.78 13.94
C ARG A 302 -8.29 3.74 12.76
N PRO A 303 -8.64 5.02 12.98
CA PRO A 303 -8.43 6.04 11.97
C PRO A 303 -6.93 6.30 11.73
N CYS A 304 -6.51 6.20 10.48
CA CYS A 304 -5.23 6.70 9.97
C CYS A 304 -5.49 7.97 9.17
N THR A 305 -5.29 9.11 9.81
CA THR A 305 -5.44 10.42 9.18
C THR A 305 -4.34 10.68 8.16
N ASN A 306 -4.51 11.73 7.35
CA ASN A 306 -3.42 12.21 6.50
C ASN A 306 -2.17 12.60 7.31
N ASP A 307 -2.32 13.14 8.52
CA ASP A 307 -1.19 13.44 9.41
C ASP A 307 -0.46 12.18 9.87
N ASP A 308 -1.19 11.08 10.15
CA ASP A 308 -0.58 9.80 10.51
C ASP A 308 0.24 9.23 9.35
N LEU A 309 -0.19 9.45 8.10
CA LEU A 309 0.62 9.11 6.92
C LEU A 309 1.93 9.93 6.88
N ILE A 310 1.89 11.21 7.25
CA ILE A 310 3.09 12.07 7.31
C ILE A 310 4.02 11.59 8.43
N ARG A 311 3.49 11.29 9.62
CA ARG A 311 4.26 10.74 10.76
C ARG A 311 5.02 9.46 10.40
N ASN A 312 4.46 8.69 9.47
CA ASN A 312 5.01 7.42 9.02
C ASN A 312 5.77 7.52 7.70
N ALA A 313 5.96 8.72 7.14
CA ALA A 313 6.67 8.94 5.88
C ALA A 313 8.20 9.03 6.08
N ALA A 314 8.79 7.99 6.67
CA ALA A 314 10.19 7.93 7.09
C ALA A 314 11.20 8.34 5.99
N TYR A 315 11.27 7.59 4.88
CA TYR A 315 12.15 7.85 3.75
C TYR A 315 11.42 7.76 2.40
N CYS A 316 10.13 7.44 2.43
CA CYS A 316 9.27 7.35 1.25
C CYS A 316 8.76 8.75 0.89
N TRP A 317 9.43 9.33 -0.10
CA TRP A 317 9.32 10.73 -0.45
C TRP A 317 7.91 11.07 -0.95
N SER A 318 7.17 11.80 -0.14
CA SER A 318 6.08 12.63 -0.60
C SER A 318 6.25 13.98 0.09
N PRO A 319 6.60 15.06 -0.64
CA PRO A 319 6.55 16.40 -0.07
C PRO A 319 5.12 16.85 0.21
N MET A 320 4.11 16.06 -0.21
CA MET A 320 2.72 16.39 -0.01
C MET A 320 2.38 16.45 1.47
N THR A 321 1.85 17.59 1.87
CA THR A 321 1.17 17.84 3.13
C THR A 321 -0.13 17.04 3.23
N ALA A 322 -0.71 16.99 4.44
CA ALA A 322 -2.01 16.39 4.65
C ALA A 322 -3.12 17.02 3.77
N ASP A 323 -3.07 18.34 3.58
CA ASP A 323 -4.01 19.09 2.73
C ASP A 323 -3.89 18.73 1.25
N GLU A 324 -2.67 18.56 0.75
CA GLU A 324 -2.44 18.14 -0.63
C GLU A 324 -2.94 16.70 -0.88
N ILE A 325 -2.80 15.81 0.11
CA ILE A 325 -3.37 14.46 0.03
C ILE A 325 -4.91 14.54 -0.04
N LEU A 326 -5.53 15.34 0.82
CA LEU A 326 -6.97 15.58 0.81
C LEU A 326 -7.45 16.12 -0.54
N HIS A 327 -6.84 17.20 -1.04
CA HIS A 327 -7.22 17.78 -2.34
C HIS A 327 -7.07 16.81 -3.51
N LYS A 328 -6.03 15.97 -3.49
CA LYS A 328 -5.76 15.01 -4.58
C LYS A 328 -6.68 13.79 -4.56
N THR A 329 -7.02 13.30 -3.37
CA THR A 329 -7.70 12.01 -3.19
C THR A 329 -9.17 12.13 -2.79
N GLY A 330 -9.53 13.22 -2.12
CA GLY A 330 -10.78 13.36 -1.39
C GLY A 330 -10.84 12.52 -0.10
N ILE A 331 -9.70 12.06 0.41
CA ILE A 331 -9.62 11.19 1.60
C ILE A 331 -9.00 11.96 2.76
N GLU A 332 -9.74 12.06 3.86
CA GLU A 332 -9.30 12.69 5.12
C GLU A 332 -8.59 11.66 6.00
N GLN A 333 -9.14 10.44 6.04
CA GLN A 333 -8.62 9.32 6.81
C GLN A 333 -8.96 7.98 6.16
N ARG A 334 -8.20 6.94 6.53
CA ARG A 334 -8.54 5.54 6.25
C ARG A 334 -8.81 4.83 7.56
N LEU A 335 -9.63 3.80 7.54
CA LEU A 335 -9.82 2.95 8.72
C LEU A 335 -8.94 1.72 8.61
N TYR A 336 -8.15 1.43 9.63
CA TYR A 336 -7.31 0.24 9.75
C TYR A 336 -7.77 -0.62 10.92
N THR A 337 -7.41 -1.90 10.87
CA THR A 337 -7.72 -2.84 11.94
C THR A 337 -6.49 -3.60 12.39
N GLU A 338 -6.37 -3.84 13.69
CA GLU A 338 -5.39 -4.75 14.29
C GLU A 338 -5.76 -6.21 14.04
N LEU A 339 -7.05 -6.51 13.80
CA LEU A 339 -7.57 -7.86 13.53
C LEU A 339 -7.11 -8.41 12.19
N ASP A 340 -6.92 -9.72 12.08
CA ASP A 340 -6.65 -10.34 10.79
C ASP A 340 -7.88 -10.37 9.86
N LEU A 341 -7.65 -10.58 8.56
CA LEU A 341 -8.71 -10.52 7.53
C LEU A 341 -9.85 -11.52 7.79
N ASP A 342 -9.50 -12.73 8.24
CA ASP A 342 -10.44 -13.77 8.67
C ASP A 342 -11.32 -13.28 9.82
N GLU A 343 -10.74 -12.62 10.81
CA GLU A 343 -11.45 -12.19 12.02
C GLU A 343 -12.46 -11.08 11.72
N MET A 344 -12.07 -10.05 10.96
CA MET A 344 -13.02 -8.99 10.60
C MET A 344 -14.13 -9.48 9.66
N ALA A 345 -13.82 -10.41 8.75
CA ALA A 345 -14.81 -11.07 7.91
C ALA A 345 -15.80 -11.89 8.75
N LEU A 346 -15.31 -12.61 9.76
CA LEU A 346 -16.14 -13.36 10.70
C LEU A 346 -17.07 -12.45 11.51
N LEU A 347 -16.57 -11.30 11.97
CA LEU A 347 -17.38 -10.33 12.71
C LEU A 347 -18.51 -9.76 11.84
N ALA A 348 -18.22 -9.40 10.58
CA ALA A 348 -19.25 -8.96 9.64
C ALA A 348 -20.27 -10.07 9.36
N ALA A 349 -19.82 -11.30 9.13
CA ALA A 349 -20.68 -12.46 8.89
C ALA A 349 -21.61 -12.77 10.07
N ARG A 350 -21.07 -12.80 11.30
CA ARG A 350 -21.86 -13.02 12.52
C ARG A 350 -22.94 -11.95 12.70
N ARG A 351 -22.61 -10.68 12.44
CA ARG A 351 -23.60 -9.58 12.49
C ARG A 351 -24.68 -9.75 11.43
N ALA A 352 -24.33 -10.14 10.21
CA ALA A 352 -25.29 -10.34 9.14
C ALA A 352 -26.26 -11.50 9.45
N LEU A 353 -25.75 -12.63 9.95
CA LEU A 353 -26.57 -13.77 10.38
C LEU A 353 -27.48 -13.41 11.56
N ALA A 354 -26.95 -12.67 12.55
CA ALA A 354 -27.74 -12.20 13.68
C ALA A 354 -28.87 -11.26 13.25
N HIS A 355 -28.61 -10.35 12.30
CA HIS A 355 -29.61 -9.43 11.78
C HIS A 355 -30.68 -10.10 10.91
N SER A 356 -30.28 -11.07 10.07
CA SER A 356 -31.23 -11.84 9.26
C SER A 356 -32.03 -12.86 10.07
N GLY A 357 -31.57 -13.21 11.28
CA GLY A 357 -32.14 -14.25 12.12
C GLY A 357 -31.83 -15.68 11.64
N ARG A 358 -30.94 -15.84 10.65
CA ARG A 358 -30.56 -17.15 10.08
C ARG A 358 -29.60 -17.92 10.99
N GLN A 359 -29.85 -19.21 11.13
CA GLN A 359 -28.97 -20.16 11.80
C GLN A 359 -27.93 -20.74 10.83
N PRO A 360 -26.76 -21.20 11.32
CA PRO A 360 -25.70 -21.75 10.49
C PRO A 360 -26.14 -22.89 9.56
N GLU A 361 -27.00 -23.79 10.02
CA GLU A 361 -27.50 -24.94 9.27
C GLU A 361 -28.44 -24.58 8.10
N GLU A 362 -28.95 -23.33 8.08
CA GLU A 362 -29.78 -22.83 6.99
C GLU A 362 -28.95 -22.34 5.79
N ILE A 363 -27.68 -22.01 5.99
CA ILE A 363 -26.84 -21.43 4.94
C ILE A 363 -26.43 -22.49 3.92
N GLY A 364 -26.79 -22.26 2.65
CA GLY A 364 -26.51 -23.17 1.55
C GLY A 364 -25.09 -23.04 1.01
N ALA A 365 -24.53 -21.83 0.99
CA ALA A 365 -23.18 -21.58 0.49
C ALA A 365 -22.54 -20.34 1.12
N VAL A 366 -21.20 -20.29 1.09
CA VAL A 366 -20.40 -19.14 1.56
C VAL A 366 -19.46 -18.69 0.44
N LEU A 367 -19.55 -17.42 0.06
CA LEU A 367 -18.67 -16.79 -0.91
C LEU A 367 -17.84 -15.71 -0.22
N PHE A 368 -16.53 -15.72 -0.43
CA PHE A 368 -15.65 -14.67 0.08
C PHE A 368 -14.94 -13.93 -1.05
N CYS A 369 -15.25 -12.65 -1.24
CA CYS A 369 -14.62 -11.80 -2.23
C CYS A 369 -13.48 -11.01 -1.59
N SER A 370 -12.24 -11.22 -2.04
CA SER A 370 -11.08 -10.47 -1.57
C SER A 370 -9.90 -10.58 -2.55
N CYS A 371 -9.04 -9.56 -2.56
CA CYS A 371 -7.72 -9.66 -3.16
C CYS A 371 -6.57 -9.49 -2.16
N THR A 372 -6.83 -9.57 -0.85
CA THR A 372 -5.81 -9.35 0.19
C THR A 372 -5.58 -10.56 1.11
N SER A 373 -6.16 -11.72 0.77
CA SER A 373 -5.94 -12.98 1.50
C SER A 373 -4.45 -13.31 1.60
N VAL A 374 -4.08 -13.86 2.75
CA VAL A 374 -2.69 -14.23 3.09
C VAL A 374 -2.42 -15.72 2.90
N LYS A 375 -3.48 -16.51 2.67
CA LYS A 375 -3.44 -17.97 2.50
C LYS A 375 -3.99 -18.30 1.11
N MET A 376 -3.34 -19.22 0.41
CA MET A 376 -3.90 -19.83 -0.80
C MET A 376 -4.82 -21.02 -0.46
N MET A 377 -4.47 -21.76 0.59
CA MET A 377 -5.31 -22.83 1.16
C MET A 377 -5.10 -22.91 2.68
N PRO A 378 -6.17 -23.18 3.47
CA PRO A 378 -7.58 -23.25 3.05
C PRO A 378 -8.11 -21.89 2.58
N SER A 379 -9.23 -21.90 1.83
CA SER A 379 -9.93 -20.66 1.45
C SER A 379 -10.53 -19.97 2.68
N LEU A 380 -10.67 -18.66 2.65
CA LEU A 380 -11.27 -17.95 3.78
C LEU A 380 -12.75 -18.30 3.93
N ALA A 381 -13.47 -18.52 2.83
CA ALA A 381 -14.86 -18.97 2.86
C ALA A 381 -15.02 -20.31 3.61
N THR A 382 -14.15 -21.30 3.36
CA THR A 382 -14.20 -22.58 4.10
C THR A 382 -13.84 -22.42 5.57
N TRP A 383 -12.89 -21.53 5.87
CA TRP A 383 -12.57 -21.17 7.26
C TRP A 383 -13.75 -20.50 7.96
N LEU A 384 -14.47 -19.58 7.30
CA LEU A 384 -15.68 -18.95 7.81
C LEU A 384 -16.79 -19.97 8.09
N SER A 385 -17.04 -20.89 7.17
CA SER A 385 -18.02 -21.98 7.37
C SER A 385 -17.73 -22.77 8.64
N GLY A 386 -16.46 -23.16 8.85
CA GLY A 386 -16.03 -23.83 10.08
C GLY A 386 -16.22 -22.98 11.33
N GLN A 387 -15.85 -21.70 11.29
CA GLN A 387 -15.95 -20.77 12.43
C GLN A 387 -17.38 -20.36 12.77
N LEU A 388 -18.29 -20.42 11.81
CA LEU A 388 -19.72 -20.18 11.99
C LEU A 388 -20.47 -21.44 12.41
N GLY A 389 -19.80 -22.60 12.52
CA GLY A 389 -20.40 -23.86 12.97
C GLY A 389 -21.21 -24.57 11.88
N MET A 390 -21.00 -24.23 10.60
CA MET A 390 -21.68 -24.89 9.49
C MET A 390 -21.06 -26.28 9.26
N PHE A 391 -21.83 -27.34 9.55
CA PHE A 391 -21.35 -28.71 9.37
C PHE A 391 -21.13 -29.04 7.88
N GLN A 392 -22.02 -28.57 7.01
CA GLN A 392 -21.94 -28.78 5.57
C GLN A 392 -22.65 -27.66 4.80
N THR A 393 -21.92 -27.04 3.86
CA THR A 393 -22.46 -26.16 2.82
C THR A 393 -22.37 -26.88 1.47
N HIS A 394 -23.21 -26.51 0.50
CA HIS A 394 -23.06 -26.95 -0.90
C HIS A 394 -21.74 -26.46 -1.49
N ALA A 395 -21.39 -25.20 -1.25
CA ALA A 395 -20.16 -24.59 -1.73
C ALA A 395 -19.60 -23.56 -0.74
N SER A 396 -18.29 -23.54 -0.57
CA SER A 396 -17.55 -22.50 0.16
C SER A 396 -16.29 -22.14 -0.62
N CYS A 397 -16.24 -20.96 -1.24
CA CYS A 397 -15.10 -20.57 -2.08
C CYS A 397 -14.78 -19.08 -2.06
N ASP A 398 -13.52 -18.77 -2.40
CA ASP A 398 -13.02 -17.41 -2.50
C ASP A 398 -13.07 -16.94 -3.97
N LEU A 399 -13.45 -15.68 -4.18
CA LEU A 399 -13.50 -15.02 -5.48
C LEU A 399 -12.51 -13.84 -5.51
N VAL A 400 -11.53 -13.92 -6.40
CA VAL A 400 -10.54 -12.84 -6.61
C VAL A 400 -10.98 -12.00 -7.81
N ALA A 401 -11.83 -11.01 -7.55
CA ALA A 401 -12.30 -10.02 -8.53
C ALA A 401 -12.01 -8.57 -8.10
N ALA A 402 -10.95 -8.40 -7.28
CA ALA A 402 -10.49 -7.10 -6.78
C ALA A 402 -11.66 -6.19 -6.36
N CYS A 403 -11.65 -4.94 -6.83
CA CYS A 403 -12.64 -3.92 -6.48
C CYS A 403 -14.04 -4.18 -7.09
N ALA A 404 -14.18 -5.16 -7.99
CA ALA A 404 -15.46 -5.64 -8.51
C ALA A 404 -16.00 -6.85 -7.74
N GLY A 405 -15.48 -7.13 -6.53
CA GLY A 405 -15.87 -8.29 -5.73
C GLY A 405 -17.38 -8.39 -5.45
N LEU A 406 -18.07 -7.30 -5.11
CA LEU A 406 -19.51 -7.34 -4.84
C LEU A 406 -20.35 -7.86 -6.03
N PRO A 407 -20.31 -7.25 -7.24
CA PRO A 407 -21.13 -7.73 -8.35
C PRO A 407 -20.79 -9.16 -8.77
N TYR A 408 -19.52 -9.58 -8.66
CA TYR A 408 -19.13 -10.98 -8.90
C TYR A 408 -19.72 -11.92 -7.84
N GLY A 409 -19.60 -11.58 -6.55
CA GLY A 409 -20.16 -12.37 -5.45
C GLY A 409 -21.67 -12.49 -5.53
N LEU A 410 -22.39 -11.41 -5.85
CA LEU A 410 -23.83 -11.43 -6.06
C LEU A 410 -24.23 -12.26 -7.28
N ALA A 411 -23.50 -12.16 -8.39
CA ALA A 411 -23.78 -12.96 -9.57
C ALA A 411 -23.67 -14.47 -9.30
N GLU A 412 -22.62 -14.89 -8.58
CA GLU A 412 -22.48 -16.30 -8.19
C GLU A 412 -23.50 -16.71 -7.11
N ALA A 413 -23.84 -15.83 -6.16
CA ALA A 413 -24.88 -16.12 -5.17
C ALA A 413 -26.25 -16.37 -5.81
N VAL A 414 -26.65 -15.55 -6.80
CA VAL A 414 -27.91 -15.72 -7.52
C VAL A 414 -27.94 -17.03 -8.32
N ARG A 415 -26.80 -17.45 -8.88
CA ARG A 415 -26.69 -18.74 -9.56
C ARG A 415 -26.80 -19.91 -8.57
N LEU A 416 -26.05 -19.85 -7.46
CA LEU A 416 -26.08 -20.89 -6.43
C LEU A 416 -27.47 -21.02 -5.80
N LEU A 417 -28.20 -19.92 -5.61
CA LEU A 417 -29.58 -19.93 -5.11
C LEU A 417 -30.51 -20.82 -5.94
N GLN A 418 -30.29 -20.97 -7.25
CA GLN A 418 -31.09 -21.85 -8.10
C GLN A 418 -30.84 -23.34 -7.82
N GLU A 419 -29.67 -23.68 -7.26
CA GLU A 419 -29.29 -25.06 -6.97
C GLU A 419 -29.64 -25.45 -5.53
N VAL A 420 -29.42 -24.54 -4.58
CA VAL A 420 -29.48 -24.86 -3.15
C VAL A 420 -30.78 -24.45 -2.48
N GLU A 421 -31.53 -23.50 -3.05
CA GLU A 421 -32.77 -22.93 -2.49
C GLU A 421 -32.65 -22.53 -1.00
N ARG A 422 -31.45 -22.11 -0.59
CA ARG A 422 -31.03 -21.76 0.77
C ARG A 422 -30.22 -20.47 0.75
N PRO A 423 -30.25 -19.65 1.81
CA PRO A 423 -29.47 -18.42 1.85
C PRO A 423 -27.98 -18.62 1.57
N VAL A 424 -27.41 -17.74 0.77
CA VAL A 424 -25.99 -17.67 0.46
C VAL A 424 -25.39 -16.51 1.25
N LEU A 425 -24.34 -16.79 2.02
CA LEU A 425 -23.56 -15.77 2.72
C LEU A 425 -22.48 -15.23 1.77
N VAL A 426 -22.59 -13.97 1.38
CA VAL A 426 -21.58 -13.28 0.56
C VAL A 426 -20.81 -12.31 1.44
N VAL A 427 -19.51 -12.55 1.59
CA VAL A 427 -18.63 -11.70 2.41
C VAL A 427 -17.61 -11.03 1.50
N CYS A 428 -17.50 -9.71 1.57
CA CYS A 428 -16.43 -8.93 0.92
C CYS A 428 -15.51 -8.40 2.00
N GLY A 429 -14.19 -8.53 1.87
CA GLY A 429 -13.27 -8.09 2.92
C GLY A 429 -11.87 -7.79 2.41
N GLU A 430 -11.26 -6.75 2.95
CA GLU A 430 -9.93 -6.31 2.56
C GLU A 430 -9.10 -5.79 3.72
N LYS A 431 -7.86 -6.28 3.86
CA LYS A 431 -6.85 -5.77 4.79
C LYS A 431 -5.64 -5.22 4.02
N PHE A 432 -5.78 -4.01 3.50
CA PHE A 432 -4.72 -3.37 2.72
C PHE A 432 -3.62 -2.76 3.57
N SER A 433 -3.87 -2.47 4.84
CA SER A 433 -2.85 -1.97 5.78
C SER A 433 -1.60 -2.86 5.84
N ASP A 434 -1.73 -4.15 5.55
CA ASP A 434 -0.63 -5.13 5.47
C ASP A 434 0.13 -5.15 4.13
N LYS A 435 -0.46 -4.54 3.10
CA LYS A 435 -0.04 -4.62 1.68
C LYS A 435 0.52 -3.30 1.16
N ILE A 436 0.16 -2.20 1.82
CA ILE A 436 0.73 -0.89 1.57
C ILE A 436 2.18 -0.88 2.06
N GLY A 437 3.04 -0.29 1.24
CA GLY A 437 4.43 -0.05 1.58
C GLY A 437 4.77 1.41 1.46
N THR A 438 6.05 1.66 1.16
CA THR A 438 6.58 2.99 0.85
C THR A 438 6.05 3.56 -0.46
N VAL A 439 5.45 2.74 -1.33
CA VAL A 439 4.99 3.20 -2.65
C VAL A 439 3.83 4.20 -2.54
N ARG A 440 4.09 5.36 -3.13
CA ARG A 440 3.33 6.60 -2.93
C ARG A 440 1.86 6.51 -3.32
N THR A 441 1.51 5.97 -4.49
CA THR A 441 0.13 6.02 -4.99
C THR A 441 -0.83 5.19 -4.16
N SER A 442 -0.40 4.06 -3.59
CA SER A 442 -1.26 3.18 -2.82
C SER A 442 -1.44 3.59 -1.36
N ARG A 443 -0.40 4.11 -0.70
CA ARG A 443 -0.42 4.43 0.75
C ARG A 443 -1.51 5.42 1.17
N MET A 444 -1.92 6.30 0.25
CA MET A 444 -2.90 7.36 0.51
C MET A 444 -4.34 6.96 0.16
N ILE A 445 -4.59 5.74 -0.30
CA ILE A 445 -5.91 5.36 -0.85
C ILE A 445 -6.58 4.28 -0.01
N PHE A 446 -5.86 3.21 0.31
CA PHE A 446 -6.51 2.00 0.82
C PHE A 446 -6.79 2.02 2.32
N GLY A 447 -7.93 1.44 2.68
CA GLY A 447 -8.40 1.17 4.04
C GLY A 447 -8.72 -0.31 4.23
N ASP A 448 -9.01 -0.68 5.46
CA ASP A 448 -9.43 -2.02 5.85
C ASP A 448 -10.93 -2.06 6.16
N GLY A 449 -11.56 -3.19 5.86
CA GLY A 449 -12.94 -3.42 6.24
C GLY A 449 -13.53 -4.68 5.63
N ALA A 450 -14.66 -5.10 6.18
CA ALA A 450 -15.44 -6.21 5.68
C ALA A 450 -16.93 -5.89 5.69
N ALA A 451 -17.67 -6.52 4.78
CA ALA A 451 -19.13 -6.48 4.74
C ALA A 451 -19.65 -7.88 4.41
N ALA A 452 -20.75 -8.26 5.04
CA ALA A 452 -21.42 -9.53 4.79
C ALA A 452 -22.87 -9.28 4.41
N LEU A 453 -23.32 -10.00 3.38
CA LEU A 453 -24.69 -10.00 2.89
C LEU A 453 -25.26 -11.41 3.02
N VAL A 454 -26.48 -11.51 3.53
CA VAL A 454 -27.25 -12.76 3.48
C VAL A 454 -28.23 -12.63 2.33
N VAL A 455 -28.05 -13.44 1.29
CA VAL A 455 -28.90 -13.43 0.09
C VAL A 455 -29.74 -14.70 0.07
N GLY A 456 -31.03 -14.57 0.38
CA GLY A 456 -31.98 -15.67 0.49
C GLY A 456 -32.89 -15.82 -0.72
N PRO A 457 -33.62 -16.94 -0.83
CA PRO A 457 -34.75 -17.04 -1.74
C PRO A 457 -35.86 -16.09 -1.26
N ALA A 458 -36.38 -15.27 -2.18
CA ALA A 458 -37.54 -14.44 -1.91
C ALA A 458 -38.77 -15.32 -1.67
N PRO A 459 -39.70 -14.92 -0.78
CA PRO A 459 -40.99 -15.59 -0.65
C PRO A 459 -41.71 -15.68 -2.00
N ALA A 460 -42.59 -16.66 -2.15
CA ALA A 460 -43.45 -16.77 -3.33
C ALA A 460 -44.18 -15.43 -3.57
N ASP A 461 -44.21 -14.99 -4.83
CA ASP A 461 -44.83 -13.74 -5.30
C ASP A 461 -44.20 -12.42 -4.79
N ALA A 462 -43.08 -12.48 -4.04
CA ALA A 462 -42.33 -11.28 -3.66
C ALA A 462 -41.49 -10.72 -4.82
N GLN A 463 -41.29 -9.41 -4.83
CA GLN A 463 -40.35 -8.78 -5.78
C GLN A 463 -38.90 -9.13 -5.39
N THR A 464 -38.03 -9.25 -6.40
CA THR A 464 -36.59 -9.42 -6.20
C THR A 464 -35.94 -8.14 -5.68
N ASP A 465 -34.94 -8.29 -4.82
CA ASP A 465 -34.08 -7.18 -4.40
C ASP A 465 -32.87 -6.98 -5.34
N VAL A 466 -32.58 -7.97 -6.18
CA VAL A 466 -31.54 -7.87 -7.23
C VAL A 466 -32.23 -7.87 -8.58
N GLU A 467 -32.33 -6.70 -9.22
CA GLU A 467 -33.07 -6.54 -10.48
C GLU A 467 -32.18 -6.86 -11.70
N VAL A 468 -30.94 -6.35 -11.68
CA VAL A 468 -30.00 -6.50 -12.80
C VAL A 468 -28.61 -6.82 -12.27
N LEU A 469 -27.91 -7.74 -12.95
CA LEU A 469 -26.52 -8.06 -12.70
C LEU A 469 -25.73 -8.06 -14.00
N GLN A 470 -24.49 -7.58 -13.93
CA GLN A 470 -23.56 -7.69 -15.03
C GLN A 470 -22.13 -7.77 -14.52
N THR A 471 -21.30 -8.57 -15.18
CA THR A 471 -19.88 -8.74 -14.86
C THR A 471 -19.05 -8.77 -16.15
N TYR A 472 -17.89 -8.14 -16.11
CA TYR A 472 -16.92 -8.08 -17.20
C TYR A 472 -15.53 -8.41 -16.68
N ALA A 473 -14.72 -8.99 -17.55
CA ALA A 473 -13.31 -9.24 -17.28
C ALA A 473 -12.46 -8.89 -18.50
N SER A 474 -11.19 -8.60 -18.23
CA SER A 474 -10.15 -8.26 -19.20
C SER A 474 -10.37 -6.94 -19.96
N GLY A 475 -9.57 -6.74 -21.01
CA GLY A 475 -9.46 -5.49 -21.75
C GLY A 475 -8.05 -5.31 -22.30
N PRO A 476 -7.66 -4.06 -22.61
CA PRO A 476 -6.27 -3.72 -22.89
C PRO A 476 -5.33 -4.19 -21.78
N MET A 477 -4.20 -4.80 -22.12
CA MET A 477 -3.24 -5.28 -21.11
C MET A 477 -2.72 -4.17 -20.19
N SER A 478 -2.66 -2.92 -20.68
CA SER A 478 -2.34 -1.75 -19.87
C SER A 478 -3.33 -1.53 -18.73
N GLU A 479 -4.61 -1.86 -18.94
CA GLU A 479 -5.64 -1.79 -17.89
C GLU A 479 -5.62 -3.04 -17.00
N VAL A 480 -5.31 -4.21 -17.56
CA VAL A 480 -5.18 -5.48 -16.81
C VAL A 480 -4.14 -5.37 -15.71
N ASP A 481 -2.94 -4.90 -16.06
CA ASP A 481 -1.80 -4.73 -15.15
C ASP A 481 -1.76 -3.33 -14.50
N SER A 482 -2.89 -2.61 -14.47
CA SER A 482 -2.96 -1.24 -13.93
C SER A 482 -2.85 -1.16 -12.41
N ILE A 483 -3.12 -2.26 -11.70
CA ILE A 483 -2.83 -2.43 -10.27
C ILE A 483 -2.26 -3.82 -10.09
N ILE A 484 -1.08 -3.92 -9.46
CA ILE A 484 -0.37 -5.19 -9.29
C ILE A 484 -0.13 -5.40 -7.80
N TRP A 485 -0.49 -6.59 -7.31
CA TRP A 485 -0.13 -7.08 -6.00
C TRP A 485 -0.11 -8.62 -5.97
N PRO A 486 0.91 -9.25 -5.37
CA PRO A 486 2.20 -8.67 -4.99
C PRO A 486 2.98 -8.20 -6.23
N ASN A 487 3.70 -7.08 -6.12
CA ASN A 487 4.54 -6.56 -7.19
C ASN A 487 6.05 -6.68 -6.84
N PRO A 488 6.78 -7.64 -7.43
CA PRO A 488 8.22 -7.84 -7.24
C PRO A 488 9.07 -6.58 -7.42
N ASP A 489 8.75 -5.76 -8.43
CA ASP A 489 9.52 -4.54 -8.73
C ASP A 489 9.27 -3.43 -7.66
N PHE A 490 8.37 -3.70 -6.70
CA PHE A 490 7.91 -2.78 -5.67
C PHE A 490 7.94 -3.42 -4.29
N ASP A 491 8.86 -4.36 -4.04
CA ASP A 491 9.05 -5.01 -2.74
C ASP A 491 7.73 -5.63 -2.25
N ASN A 492 7.05 -6.28 -3.20
CA ASN A 492 5.76 -6.94 -3.08
C ASN A 492 4.61 -6.06 -2.56
N ASN A 493 4.81 -4.74 -2.54
CA ASN A 493 3.77 -3.78 -2.16
C ASN A 493 2.72 -3.62 -3.26
N ILE A 494 1.49 -3.31 -2.86
CA ILE A 494 0.44 -2.99 -3.83
C ILE A 494 0.82 -1.73 -4.61
N THR A 495 0.78 -1.84 -5.93
CA THR A 495 1.23 -0.80 -6.85
C THR A 495 0.08 -0.37 -7.73
N VAL A 496 -0.13 0.95 -7.85
CA VAL A 496 -1.20 1.55 -8.65
C VAL A 496 -0.60 2.42 -9.75
N TYR A 497 -0.88 2.09 -11.01
CA TYR A 497 -0.52 2.86 -12.19
C TYR A 497 -1.68 3.80 -12.56
N GLY A 498 -1.62 5.03 -12.02
CA GLY A 498 -2.74 5.98 -12.02
C GLY A 498 -3.36 6.29 -13.40
N PRO A 499 -2.57 6.59 -14.45
CA PRO A 499 -3.12 6.85 -15.79
C PRO A 499 -3.92 5.67 -16.35
N GLU A 500 -3.39 4.46 -16.21
CA GLU A 500 -4.00 3.22 -16.67
C GLU A 500 -5.28 2.90 -15.87
N VAL A 501 -5.25 3.09 -14.55
CA VAL A 501 -6.44 2.96 -13.70
C VAL A 501 -7.52 3.97 -14.10
N LYS A 502 -7.15 5.22 -14.42
CA LYS A 502 -8.12 6.22 -14.89
C LYS A 502 -8.75 5.82 -16.22
N ALA A 503 -7.99 5.24 -17.15
CA ALA A 503 -8.50 4.73 -18.41
C ALA A 503 -9.48 3.56 -18.20
N LEU A 504 -9.11 2.62 -17.34
CA LEU A 504 -9.94 1.49 -16.90
C LEU A 504 -11.29 1.95 -16.33
N VAL A 505 -11.26 2.85 -15.34
CA VAL A 505 -12.46 3.36 -14.66
C VAL A 505 -13.36 4.07 -15.67
N LYS A 506 -12.78 4.89 -16.54
CA LYS A 506 -13.54 5.60 -17.59
C LYS A 506 -14.25 4.64 -18.53
N ARG A 507 -13.55 3.60 -19.02
CA ARG A 507 -14.11 2.61 -19.94
C ARG A 507 -15.30 1.90 -19.31
N TYR A 508 -15.11 1.33 -18.12
CA TYR A 508 -16.17 0.54 -17.48
C TYR A 508 -17.34 1.39 -17.03
N LEU A 509 -17.11 2.55 -16.39
CA LEU A 509 -18.22 3.38 -15.92
C LEU A 509 -19.10 3.88 -17.07
N VAL A 510 -18.50 4.32 -18.18
CA VAL A 510 -19.27 4.73 -19.37
C VAL A 510 -20.06 3.56 -19.95
N GLN A 511 -19.41 2.39 -20.11
CA GLN A 511 -20.08 1.19 -20.62
C GLN A 511 -21.30 0.80 -19.77
N MET A 512 -21.17 0.79 -18.43
CA MET A 512 -22.26 0.41 -17.54
C MET A 512 -23.42 1.42 -17.59
N LEU A 513 -23.12 2.72 -17.65
CA LEU A 513 -24.15 3.76 -17.79
C LEU A 513 -24.90 3.64 -19.10
N ASP A 514 -24.21 3.35 -20.20
CA ASP A 514 -24.83 3.15 -21.51
C ASP A 514 -25.71 1.89 -21.55
N GLU A 515 -25.30 0.82 -20.86
CA GLU A 515 -26.14 -0.37 -20.71
C GLU A 515 -27.42 -0.08 -19.93
N LEU A 516 -27.35 0.69 -18.82
CA LEU A 516 -28.56 1.09 -18.08
C LEU A 516 -29.48 2.02 -18.89
N ARG A 517 -28.92 2.87 -19.76
CA ARG A 517 -29.71 3.70 -20.69
C ARG A 517 -30.47 2.88 -21.73
N ALA A 518 -29.88 1.78 -22.16
CA ALA A 518 -30.48 0.90 -23.16
C ALA A 518 -31.57 -0.01 -22.58
N LEU A 519 -31.58 -0.23 -21.26
CA LEU A 519 -32.61 -0.99 -20.58
C LEU A 519 -33.85 -0.13 -20.29
N PRO A 520 -35.07 -0.68 -20.45
CA PRO A 520 -36.29 0.06 -20.19
C PRO A 520 -36.50 0.30 -18.69
N SER A 521 -37.22 1.37 -18.35
CA SER A 521 -37.66 1.61 -16.97
C SER A 521 -38.53 0.45 -16.44
N PRO A 522 -38.30 -0.03 -15.21
CA PRO A 522 -39.10 -1.09 -14.59
C PRO A 522 -40.51 -0.64 -14.19
N GLU A 523 -40.79 0.67 -14.18
CA GLU A 523 -42.09 1.24 -13.81
C GLU A 523 -43.08 1.34 -15.00
N GLY A 524 -42.63 0.97 -16.21
CA GLY A 524 -43.40 1.13 -17.44
C GLY A 524 -43.40 2.58 -17.97
N GLY A 525 -43.62 2.76 -19.27
CA GLY A 525 -43.64 4.08 -19.91
C GLY A 525 -42.37 4.47 -20.66
N ALA A 526 -42.21 5.76 -20.96
CA ALA A 526 -41.04 6.31 -21.65
C ALA A 526 -39.92 6.62 -20.65
N GLY A 527 -38.75 5.98 -20.79
CA GLY A 527 -37.59 6.20 -19.93
C GLY A 527 -36.69 4.97 -19.85
N SER A 528 -35.47 5.17 -19.37
CA SER A 528 -34.48 4.10 -19.18
C SER A 528 -34.41 3.63 -17.73
N LEU A 529 -33.76 2.48 -17.49
CA LEU A 529 -33.48 2.01 -16.14
C LEU A 529 -32.60 3.01 -15.38
N LEU A 530 -31.69 3.71 -16.06
CA LEU A 530 -30.87 4.76 -15.44
C LEU A 530 -31.72 5.90 -14.85
N ASP A 531 -32.85 6.22 -15.48
CA ASP A 531 -33.76 7.29 -15.02
C ASP A 531 -34.50 6.86 -13.75
N ALA A 532 -34.75 5.56 -13.57
CA ALA A 532 -35.44 4.98 -12.42
C ALA A 532 -34.53 4.67 -11.21
N VAL A 533 -33.21 4.90 -11.33
CA VAL A 533 -32.25 4.73 -10.23
C VAL A 533 -32.36 5.91 -9.26
N ASP A 534 -32.64 5.65 -7.99
CA ASP A 534 -32.70 6.68 -6.96
C ASP A 534 -31.30 7.18 -6.56
N LEU A 535 -30.34 6.26 -6.42
CA LEU A 535 -28.98 6.57 -5.94
C LEU A 535 -27.94 5.68 -6.61
N ILE A 536 -26.75 6.24 -6.87
CA ILE A 536 -25.62 5.52 -7.42
C ILE A 536 -24.55 5.41 -6.32
N VAL A 537 -24.19 4.18 -5.96
CA VAL A 537 -23.17 3.88 -4.97
C VAL A 537 -22.01 3.18 -5.68
N PRO A 538 -21.06 3.95 -6.26
CA PRO A 538 -19.95 3.37 -7.00
C PRO A 538 -18.92 2.76 -6.06
N HIS A 539 -18.02 1.95 -6.62
CA HIS A 539 -16.78 1.60 -5.94
C HIS A 539 -16.03 2.86 -5.48
N GLN A 540 -15.64 2.86 -4.20
CA GLN A 540 -14.98 3.96 -3.50
C GLN A 540 -13.47 4.01 -3.83
N ALA A 541 -13.14 4.27 -5.10
CA ALA A 541 -11.75 4.29 -5.58
C ALA A 541 -11.02 5.63 -5.30
N ASN A 542 -11.63 6.71 -5.77
CA ASN A 542 -11.17 8.10 -5.66
C ASN A 542 -12.36 8.98 -6.06
N LYS A 543 -12.91 9.74 -5.11
CA LYS A 543 -14.12 10.54 -5.33
C LYS A 543 -13.96 11.53 -6.47
N THR A 544 -12.88 12.29 -6.49
CA THR A 544 -12.61 13.33 -7.50
C THR A 544 -12.60 12.76 -8.91
N MET A 545 -11.97 11.61 -9.12
CA MET A 545 -11.90 10.94 -10.41
C MET A 545 -13.29 10.44 -10.86
N VAL A 546 -14.01 9.73 -9.99
CA VAL A 546 -15.30 9.12 -10.32
C VAL A 546 -16.36 10.20 -10.61
N VAL A 547 -16.44 11.26 -9.79
CA VAL A 547 -17.37 12.38 -10.00
C VAL A 547 -17.12 13.05 -11.36
N ASN A 548 -15.87 13.30 -11.72
CA ASN A 548 -15.54 13.93 -13.01
C ASN A 548 -15.93 13.06 -14.21
N ILE A 549 -15.71 11.75 -14.14
CA ILE A 549 -16.08 10.82 -15.21
C ILE A 549 -17.61 10.71 -15.31
N ALA A 550 -18.31 10.57 -14.17
CA ALA A 550 -19.77 10.47 -14.12
C ALA A 550 -20.45 11.73 -14.66
N LYS A 551 -19.96 12.93 -14.27
CA LYS A 551 -20.44 14.20 -14.80
C LYS A 551 -20.23 14.31 -16.31
N GLY A 552 -19.06 13.93 -16.81
CA GLY A 552 -18.77 13.87 -18.24
C GLY A 552 -19.66 12.88 -19.01
N ALA A 553 -20.19 11.87 -18.31
CA ALA A 553 -21.16 10.93 -18.83
C ALA A 553 -22.62 11.35 -18.57
N GLY A 554 -22.91 12.57 -18.09
CA GLY A 554 -24.28 13.07 -17.92
C GLY A 554 -24.99 12.65 -16.62
N VAL A 555 -24.25 12.15 -15.62
CA VAL A 555 -24.79 11.86 -14.28
C VAL A 555 -24.54 13.05 -13.35
N ALA A 556 -25.59 13.53 -12.70
CA ALA A 556 -25.50 14.61 -11.72
C ALA A 556 -24.72 14.15 -10.46
N PRO A 557 -23.73 14.93 -9.95
CA PRO A 557 -22.94 14.55 -8.77
C PRO A 557 -23.77 14.24 -7.53
N GLU A 558 -24.94 14.86 -7.38
CA GLU A 558 -25.85 14.72 -6.24
C GLU A 558 -26.53 13.33 -6.19
N ARG A 559 -26.49 12.58 -7.31
CA ARG A 559 -26.97 11.19 -7.36
C ARG A 559 -25.91 10.18 -6.91
N LEU A 560 -24.68 10.62 -6.63
CA LEU A 560 -23.58 9.75 -6.22
C LEU A 560 -23.38 9.81 -4.70
N TYR A 561 -23.25 8.65 -4.06
CA TYR A 561 -22.88 8.56 -2.65
C TYR A 561 -21.43 8.13 -2.47
N PHE A 562 -20.73 8.80 -1.55
CA PHE A 562 -19.36 8.47 -1.15
C PHE A 562 -19.22 8.52 0.37
N ASN A 563 -18.44 7.58 0.92
CA ASN A 563 -17.93 7.60 2.29
C ASN A 563 -16.40 7.46 2.34
N ILE A 564 -15.74 7.44 1.17
CA ILE A 564 -14.29 7.27 1.02
C ILE A 564 -13.48 8.29 1.82
N GLU A 565 -14.05 9.48 2.07
CA GLU A 565 -13.47 10.54 2.88
C GLU A 565 -13.05 10.02 4.26
N ARG A 566 -13.89 9.16 4.85
CA ARG A 566 -13.79 8.68 6.24
C ARG A 566 -13.31 7.23 6.36
N VAL A 567 -13.41 6.44 5.29
CA VAL A 567 -13.13 5.00 5.32
C VAL A 567 -11.90 4.64 4.50
N GLY A 568 -11.57 5.41 3.46
CA GLY A 568 -10.63 5.02 2.42
C GLY A 568 -11.21 3.96 1.47
N ASN A 569 -10.38 3.45 0.57
CA ASN A 569 -10.74 2.41 -0.40
C ASN A 569 -10.58 1.02 0.22
N THR A 570 -11.71 0.34 0.46
CA THR A 570 -11.78 -1.03 0.99
C THR A 570 -12.08 -2.06 -0.11
N SER A 571 -11.67 -1.77 -1.35
CA SER A 571 -11.85 -2.58 -2.57
C SER A 571 -13.21 -3.28 -2.65
N SER A 572 -13.26 -4.61 -2.56
CA SER A 572 -14.50 -5.40 -2.67
C SER A 572 -15.58 -5.00 -1.64
N ALA A 573 -15.18 -4.57 -0.44
CA ALA A 573 -16.08 -4.15 0.64
C ALA A 573 -16.54 -2.68 0.50
N SER A 574 -16.00 -1.91 -0.45
CA SER A 574 -16.30 -0.47 -0.58
C SER A 574 -17.77 -0.18 -0.81
N ILE A 575 -18.40 -0.87 -1.77
CA ILE A 575 -19.79 -0.66 -2.14
C ILE A 575 -20.74 -1.03 -0.99
N PRO A 576 -20.67 -2.25 -0.40
CA PRO A 576 -21.60 -2.61 0.66
C PRO A 576 -21.40 -1.78 1.94
N ILE A 577 -20.17 -1.35 2.27
CA ILE A 577 -19.94 -0.41 3.38
C ILE A 577 -20.56 0.96 3.07
N ALA A 578 -20.44 1.46 1.84
CA ALA A 578 -21.06 2.72 1.45
C ALA A 578 -22.60 2.65 1.46
N ILE A 579 -23.21 1.53 1.04
CA ILE A 579 -24.68 1.32 1.14
C ILE A 579 -25.11 1.34 2.62
N HIS A 580 -24.38 0.62 3.48
CA HIS A 580 -24.63 0.62 4.93
C HIS A 580 -24.57 2.05 5.50
N ASP A 581 -23.49 2.78 5.21
CA ASP A 581 -23.31 4.14 5.73
C ASP A 581 -24.39 5.10 5.18
N ALA A 582 -24.84 4.94 3.94
CA ALA A 582 -25.93 5.74 3.37
C ALA A 582 -27.26 5.52 4.12
N VAL A 583 -27.53 4.32 4.65
CA VAL A 583 -28.69 4.06 5.51
C VAL A 583 -28.50 4.70 6.88
N VAL A 584 -27.32 4.53 7.49
CA VAL A 584 -27.01 5.09 8.83
C VAL A 584 -27.08 6.62 8.82
N GLU A 585 -26.64 7.26 7.74
CA GLU A 585 -26.63 8.71 7.55
C GLU A 585 -27.98 9.26 7.09
N GLY A 586 -28.99 8.41 6.89
CA GLY A 586 -30.33 8.82 6.50
C GLY A 586 -30.44 9.30 5.05
N VAL A 587 -29.52 8.90 4.17
CA VAL A 587 -29.64 9.11 2.72
C VAL A 587 -30.61 8.09 2.12
N ILE A 588 -30.54 6.83 2.57
CA ILE A 588 -31.50 5.78 2.23
C ILE A 588 -32.52 5.66 3.36
N THR A 589 -33.70 6.26 3.20
CA THR A 589 -34.76 6.33 4.23
C THR A 589 -35.99 5.48 3.93
N ARG A 590 -36.08 4.96 2.71
CA ARG A 590 -37.14 4.09 2.18
C ARG A 590 -36.51 3.06 1.25
N PRO A 591 -37.25 2.03 0.81
CA PRO A 591 -36.83 1.22 -0.33
C PRO A 591 -36.42 2.11 -1.51
N MET A 592 -35.16 2.00 -1.93
CA MET A 592 -34.57 2.78 -3.02
C MET A 592 -33.88 1.86 -4.03
N ARG A 593 -33.96 2.21 -5.31
CA ARG A 593 -33.24 1.54 -6.39
C ARG A 593 -31.82 2.09 -6.48
N ILE A 594 -30.85 1.24 -6.15
CA ILE A 594 -29.44 1.55 -6.09
C ILE A 594 -28.73 0.97 -7.30
N PHE A 595 -27.98 1.79 -8.04
CA PHE A 595 -27.01 1.31 -9.03
C PHE A 595 -25.62 1.25 -8.39
N ALA A 596 -25.00 0.07 -8.42
CA ALA A 596 -23.78 -0.23 -7.68
C ALA A 596 -22.63 -0.68 -8.61
N PRO A 597 -21.99 0.25 -9.35
CA PRO A 597 -20.91 -0.08 -10.29
C PRO A 597 -19.56 -0.31 -9.58
N GLY A 598 -18.95 -1.46 -9.85
CA GLY A 598 -17.62 -1.85 -9.38
C GLY A 598 -16.62 -2.04 -10.53
N PHE A 599 -15.36 -1.65 -10.33
CA PHE A 599 -14.29 -1.74 -11.32
C PHE A 599 -12.93 -1.80 -10.62
N GLY A 600 -12.01 -2.65 -11.10
CA GLY A 600 -10.69 -2.86 -10.50
C GLY A 600 -9.71 -3.62 -11.38
N ALA A 601 -8.53 -3.91 -10.82
CA ALA A 601 -7.43 -4.61 -11.49
C ALA A 601 -7.85 -5.96 -12.08
N GLY A 602 -7.22 -6.38 -13.19
CA GLY A 602 -7.49 -7.69 -13.82
C GLY A 602 -7.76 -7.67 -15.34
N ALA A 603 -8.31 -6.65 -15.99
CA ALA A 603 -9.18 -5.61 -15.50
C ALA A 603 -10.59 -6.17 -15.34
N VAL A 604 -11.17 -6.07 -14.16
CA VAL A 604 -12.54 -6.56 -13.89
C VAL A 604 -13.49 -5.40 -13.66
N GLY A 605 -14.73 -5.58 -14.07
CA GLY A 605 -15.82 -4.63 -13.81
C GLY A 605 -17.13 -5.38 -13.62
N GLY A 606 -18.11 -4.73 -13.05
CA GLY A 606 -19.47 -5.25 -12.97
C GLY A 606 -20.39 -4.28 -12.25
N TYR A 607 -21.67 -4.56 -12.24
CA TYR A 607 -22.63 -3.82 -11.43
C TYR A 607 -23.80 -4.69 -11.00
N ALA A 608 -24.46 -4.22 -9.95
CA ALA A 608 -25.78 -4.67 -9.58
C ALA A 608 -26.73 -3.47 -9.56
N VAL A 609 -27.98 -3.68 -9.98
CA VAL A 609 -29.10 -2.79 -9.69
C VAL A 609 -29.93 -3.46 -8.61
N LEU A 610 -30.00 -2.84 -7.44
CA LEU A 610 -30.54 -3.40 -6.21
C LEU A 610 -31.73 -2.57 -5.72
N LYS A 611 -32.76 -3.20 -5.15
CA LYS A 611 -33.71 -2.52 -4.27
C LYS A 611 -33.25 -2.70 -2.84
N ILE A 612 -32.84 -1.62 -2.18
CA ILE A 612 -32.37 -1.64 -0.79
C ILE A 612 -33.43 -1.04 0.11
N ASP A 613 -34.01 -1.87 0.97
CA ASP A 613 -34.80 -1.43 2.13
C ASP A 613 -33.84 -1.11 3.30
N PRO A 614 -33.91 0.09 3.93
CA PRO A 614 -33.07 0.41 5.07
C PRO A 614 -33.17 -0.60 6.24
N ALA A 615 -34.26 -1.37 6.33
CA ALA A 615 -34.43 -2.41 7.36
C ALA A 615 -33.48 -3.60 7.22
N VAL A 616 -32.89 -3.84 6.04
CA VAL A 616 -31.93 -4.95 5.85
C VAL A 616 -30.54 -4.61 6.37
N VAL A 617 -30.26 -3.34 6.69
CA VAL A 617 -28.95 -2.92 7.18
C VAL A 617 -28.88 -3.09 8.70
N ALA A 618 -27.94 -3.90 9.16
CA ALA A 618 -27.62 -4.07 10.58
C ALA A 618 -26.92 -2.79 11.10
N ARG A 619 -27.54 -2.12 12.06
CA ARG A 619 -27.07 -0.83 12.60
C ARG A 619 -26.13 -0.98 13.78
#